data_AF-A0A944PCD4-F1
#
_entry.id   AF-A0A944PCD4-F1
#
_cell.length_a   1.000
_cell.length_b   1.000
_cell.length_c   1.000
_cell.angle_alpha   90.00
_cell.angle_beta   90.00
_cell.angle_gamma   90.00
#
_symmetry.space_group_name_H-M   'P 1'
#
loop_
_entity.id
_entity.type
_entity.pdbx_description
1 polymer ?
#
loop_
_entity_poly.entity_id
_entity_poly.type
_entity_poly.pdbx_seq_one_letter_code
_entity_poly.pdbx_strand_id
1 'polypeptide(L)'
;MPLPPEDLRTVLAPVDLVWARPERPAARKLVEAAARGELARVVGFVGRTDAPQVLADRVARRLEDQMRLGGPIKDPVGWLIGLALPQRQRCGDVRCDDRVLLGSRQDCPRCAEQQADRRDQCRAVAAAVDAAMPHASENERRTATEQQLHQDVTAQGWIREHRWAQVRERQAAAAQARAEAAAGQPANDAPAAPMPPVVLPAPHPFVATDLVGGDDQEQELVLEDLTREQVRAWRVQGLKDHSVVFDHIDQYCETSARRLFSNQLVDEAQRLAGTHNLVLGHTAWGQA
;
A
#
# COMPACT_ATOMS: atom_id res chain seq x y z
N MET A 1 -30.43 -0.93 -12.41
CA MET A 1 -29.30 -1.41 -11.58
C MET A 1 -29.61 -1.17 -10.11
N PRO A 2 -29.29 -2.09 -9.20
CA PRO A 2 -29.44 -1.85 -7.77
C PRO A 2 -28.40 -0.83 -7.32
N LEU A 3 -28.88 0.27 -6.75
CA LEU A 3 -28.04 1.30 -6.16
C LEU A 3 -27.31 0.74 -4.95
N PRO A 4 -26.08 1.23 -4.66
CA PRO A 4 -25.45 0.98 -3.38
C PRO A 4 -26.34 1.43 -2.21
N PRO A 5 -26.17 0.81 -1.02
CA PRO A 5 -26.70 1.35 0.23
C PRO A 5 -26.36 2.83 0.40
N GLU A 6 -27.27 3.59 1.01
CA GLU A 6 -27.17 5.05 1.11
C GLU A 6 -25.86 5.53 1.76
N ASP A 7 -25.39 4.81 2.78
CA ASP A 7 -24.13 5.06 3.49
C ASP A 7 -22.88 4.90 2.61
N LEU A 8 -22.98 4.20 1.48
CA LEU A 8 -21.87 3.91 0.57
C LEU A 8 -21.99 4.59 -0.80
N ARG A 9 -23.06 5.35 -1.06
CA ARG A 9 -23.30 5.97 -2.37
C ARG A 9 -22.16 6.90 -2.78
N THR A 10 -21.70 7.78 -1.88
CA THR A 10 -20.57 8.68 -2.15
C THR A 10 -19.30 7.89 -2.44
N VAL A 11 -19.01 6.87 -1.64
CA VAL A 11 -17.79 6.05 -1.75
C VAL A 11 -17.73 5.30 -3.07
N LEU A 12 -18.85 4.71 -3.50
CA LEU A 12 -18.91 3.86 -4.69
C LEU A 12 -19.31 4.61 -5.97
N ALA A 13 -19.68 5.89 -5.88
CA ALA A 13 -20.04 6.71 -7.05
C ALA A 13 -18.97 6.72 -8.15
N PRO A 14 -17.65 6.83 -7.86
CA PRO A 14 -16.63 6.83 -8.91
C PRO A 14 -16.51 5.50 -9.68
N VAL A 15 -17.06 4.42 -9.14
CA VAL A 15 -16.97 3.05 -9.67
C VAL A 15 -18.36 2.45 -9.88
N ASP A 16 -19.36 3.28 -10.15
CA ASP A 16 -20.76 2.87 -10.36
C ASP A 16 -20.90 1.81 -11.46
N LEU A 17 -20.15 1.94 -12.55
CA LEU A 17 -20.09 0.97 -13.66
C LEU A 17 -19.41 -0.34 -13.24
N VAL A 18 -18.44 -0.30 -12.32
CA VAL A 18 -17.80 -1.51 -11.79
C VAL A 18 -18.76 -2.19 -10.80
N TRP A 19 -19.44 -1.41 -9.95
CA TRP A 19 -20.48 -1.86 -9.03
C TRP A 19 -21.71 -2.46 -9.73
N ALA A 20 -22.00 -2.03 -10.96
CA ALA A 20 -23.08 -2.59 -11.78
C ALA A 20 -22.90 -4.08 -12.11
N ARG A 21 -21.63 -4.53 -12.19
CA ARG A 21 -21.26 -5.82 -12.80
C ARG A 21 -21.47 -7.04 -11.91
N PRO A 22 -21.26 -7.00 -10.57
CA PRO A 22 -21.63 -8.11 -9.70
C PRO A 22 -23.13 -8.40 -9.76
N GLU A 23 -23.52 -9.55 -10.29
CA GLU A 23 -24.93 -9.98 -10.37
C GLU A 23 -25.43 -10.58 -9.04
N ARG A 24 -24.55 -11.28 -8.33
CA ARG A 24 -24.92 -12.04 -7.11
C ARG A 24 -25.04 -11.11 -5.88
N PRO A 25 -26.15 -11.17 -5.12
CA PRO A 25 -26.32 -10.37 -3.89
C PRO A 25 -25.22 -10.61 -2.85
N ALA A 26 -24.72 -11.84 -2.72
CA ALA A 26 -23.64 -12.17 -1.80
C ALA A 26 -22.33 -11.44 -2.15
N ALA A 27 -22.01 -11.30 -3.43
CA ALA A 27 -20.82 -10.57 -3.88
C ALA A 27 -20.90 -9.07 -3.55
N ARG A 28 -22.09 -8.48 -3.72
CA ARG A 28 -22.35 -7.09 -3.32
C ARG A 28 -22.16 -6.88 -1.82
N LYS A 29 -22.68 -7.78 -0.99
CA LYS A 29 -22.49 -7.74 0.48
C LYS A 29 -21.02 -7.77 0.90
N LEU A 30 -20.16 -8.52 0.18
CA LEU A 30 -18.72 -8.55 0.46
C LEU A 30 -18.07 -7.19 0.19
N VAL A 31 -18.36 -6.58 -0.96
CA VAL A 31 -17.86 -5.26 -1.31
C VAL A 31 -18.36 -4.20 -0.32
N GLU A 32 -19.65 -4.26 0.05
CA GLU A 32 -20.22 -3.33 1.04
C GLU A 32 -19.54 -3.47 2.41
N ALA A 33 -19.28 -4.69 2.86
CA ALA A 33 -18.58 -4.94 4.12
C ALA A 33 -17.14 -4.39 4.08
N ALA A 34 -16.41 -4.63 2.97
CA ALA A 34 -15.08 -4.08 2.77
C ALA A 34 -15.09 -2.53 2.75
N ALA A 35 -16.04 -1.92 2.04
CA ALA A 35 -16.18 -0.48 1.96
C ALA A 35 -16.50 0.16 3.33
N ARG A 36 -17.36 -0.47 4.14
CA ARG A 36 -17.64 -0.02 5.51
C ARG A 36 -16.41 -0.15 6.42
N GLY A 37 -15.64 -1.22 6.28
CA GLY A 37 -14.39 -1.41 7.01
C GLY A 37 -13.37 -0.30 6.72
N GLU A 38 -13.16 -0.01 5.44
CA GLU A 38 -12.27 1.09 5.01
C GLU A 38 -12.81 2.45 5.42
N LEU A 39 -14.13 2.68 5.31
CA LEU A 39 -14.73 3.93 5.76
C LEU A 39 -14.50 4.15 7.26
N ALA A 40 -14.66 3.13 8.09
CA ALA A 40 -14.39 3.22 9.53
C ALA A 40 -12.93 3.56 9.83
N ARG A 41 -11.97 2.99 9.08
CA ARG A 41 -10.54 3.35 9.19
C ARG A 41 -10.32 4.81 8.84
N VAL A 42 -10.87 5.26 7.71
CA VAL A 42 -10.73 6.64 7.21
C VAL A 42 -11.33 7.65 8.19
N VAL A 43 -12.49 7.37 8.75
CA VAL A 43 -13.11 8.18 9.81
C VAL A 43 -12.16 8.40 10.99
N GLY A 44 -11.33 7.41 11.33
CA GLY A 44 -10.36 7.49 12.42
C GLY A 44 -9.31 8.60 12.28
N PHE A 45 -9.05 9.10 11.07
CA PHE A 45 -8.01 10.12 10.83
C PHE A 45 -8.46 11.36 10.03
N VAL A 46 -9.56 11.32 9.26
CA VAL A 46 -10.14 12.53 8.61
C VAL A 46 -11.51 12.95 9.17
N GLY A 47 -12.07 12.18 10.11
CA GLY A 47 -13.39 12.47 10.68
C GLY A 47 -14.57 12.03 9.79
N ARG A 48 -15.78 12.04 10.35
CA ARG A 48 -16.99 11.48 9.72
C ARG A 48 -17.47 12.24 8.49
N THR A 49 -17.26 13.56 8.47
CA THR A 49 -17.75 14.43 7.39
C THR A 49 -16.97 14.20 6.10
N ASP A 50 -15.64 14.11 6.20
CA ASP A 50 -14.77 14.07 5.02
C ASP A 50 -14.48 12.63 4.55
N ALA A 51 -14.63 11.64 5.44
CA ALA A 51 -14.27 10.24 5.16
C ALA A 51 -14.93 9.64 3.90
N PRO A 52 -16.24 9.84 3.63
CA PRO A 52 -16.85 9.29 2.42
C PRO A 52 -16.22 9.83 1.14
N GLN A 53 -15.92 11.13 1.11
CA GLN A 53 -15.30 11.77 -0.05
C GLN A 53 -13.84 11.35 -0.19
N VAL A 54 -13.09 11.28 0.91
CA VAL A 54 -11.68 10.83 0.88
C VAL A 54 -11.55 9.39 0.38
N LEU A 55 -12.47 8.50 0.76
CA LEU A 55 -12.49 7.14 0.25
C LEU A 55 -12.95 7.08 -1.21
N ALA A 56 -13.93 7.89 -1.61
CA ALA A 56 -14.33 8.02 -3.02
C ALA A 56 -13.15 8.47 -3.88
N ASP A 57 -12.41 9.50 -3.44
CA ASP A 57 -11.23 10.02 -4.12
C ASP A 57 -10.13 8.97 -4.28
N ARG A 58 -9.92 8.16 -3.24
CA ARG A 58 -9.00 7.00 -3.31
C ARG A 58 -9.43 6.03 -4.42
N VAL A 59 -10.69 5.60 -4.38
CA VAL A 59 -11.22 4.62 -5.34
C VAL A 59 -11.19 5.18 -6.77
N ALA A 60 -11.48 6.47 -6.95
CA ALA A 60 -11.37 7.16 -8.23
C ALA A 60 -9.94 7.12 -8.79
N ARG A 61 -8.93 7.47 -7.98
CA ARG A 61 -7.51 7.38 -8.39
C ARG A 61 -7.14 5.95 -8.82
N ARG A 62 -7.60 4.94 -8.09
CA ARG A 62 -7.34 3.53 -8.45
C ARG A 62 -7.99 3.14 -9.77
N LEU A 63 -9.19 3.65 -10.05
CA LEU A 63 -9.85 3.44 -11.34
C LEU A 63 -9.06 4.12 -12.47
N GLU A 64 -8.63 5.36 -12.28
CA GLU A 64 -7.78 6.09 -13.23
C GLU A 64 -6.48 5.33 -13.51
N ASP A 65 -5.79 4.88 -12.48
CA ASP A 65 -4.57 4.07 -12.60
C ASP A 65 -4.85 2.74 -13.31
N GLN A 66 -5.97 2.07 -13.00
CA GLN A 66 -6.35 0.84 -13.68
C GLN A 66 -6.61 1.06 -15.17
N MET A 67 -7.27 2.16 -15.55
CA MET A 67 -7.53 2.48 -16.95
C MET A 67 -6.28 2.92 -17.71
N ARG A 68 -5.37 3.62 -17.02
CA ARG A 68 -4.10 4.09 -17.61
C ARG A 68 -3.07 2.97 -17.72
N LEU A 69 -2.96 2.14 -16.69
CA LEU A 69 -1.86 1.20 -16.51
C LEU A 69 -2.33 -0.24 -16.65
N GLY A 70 -3.35 -0.67 -15.91
CA GLY A 70 -3.71 -2.09 -15.69
C GLY A 70 -4.65 -2.75 -16.71
N GLY A 71 -5.16 -2.02 -17.69
CA GLY A 71 -6.14 -2.52 -18.67
C GLY A 71 -7.53 -2.82 -18.08
N PRO A 72 -8.39 -3.57 -18.79
CA PRO A 72 -9.78 -3.76 -18.38
C PRO A 72 -9.92 -4.62 -17.11
N ILE A 73 -10.81 -4.18 -16.20
CA ILE A 73 -11.13 -4.90 -14.96
C ILE A 73 -11.85 -6.21 -15.29
N LYS A 74 -11.19 -7.36 -15.06
CA LYS A 74 -11.78 -8.69 -15.35
C LYS A 74 -12.66 -9.19 -14.21
N ASP A 75 -12.21 -9.03 -12.98
CA ASP A 75 -12.95 -9.38 -11.76
C ASP A 75 -13.29 -8.12 -10.96
N PRO A 76 -14.53 -7.59 -11.06
CA PRO A 76 -14.97 -6.41 -10.32
C PRO A 76 -14.88 -6.56 -8.80
N VAL A 77 -15.20 -7.74 -8.28
CA VAL A 77 -15.29 -7.96 -6.82
C VAL A 77 -13.88 -8.06 -6.25
N GLY A 78 -13.03 -8.87 -6.88
CA GLY A 78 -11.62 -8.98 -6.51
C GLY A 78 -10.88 -7.66 -6.66
N TRP A 79 -11.16 -6.88 -7.71
CA TRP A 79 -10.56 -5.56 -7.89
C TRP A 79 -11.00 -4.58 -6.80
N LEU A 80 -12.29 -4.51 -6.46
CA LEU A 80 -12.78 -3.62 -5.42
C LEU A 80 -12.18 -3.97 -4.05
N ILE A 81 -12.24 -5.24 -3.66
CA ILE A 81 -11.84 -5.70 -2.32
C ILE A 81 -10.31 -5.81 -2.19
N GLY A 82 -9.61 -6.19 -3.24
CA GLY A 82 -8.16 -6.43 -3.20
C GLY A 82 -7.30 -5.24 -3.62
N LEU A 83 -7.83 -4.33 -4.43
CA LEU A 83 -7.00 -3.27 -5.04
C LEU A 83 -7.54 -1.86 -4.83
N ALA A 84 -8.85 -1.64 -4.96
CA ALA A 84 -9.41 -0.30 -5.01
C ALA A 84 -9.76 0.29 -3.64
N LEU A 85 -10.39 -0.51 -2.77
CA LEU A 85 -10.79 -0.09 -1.42
C LEU A 85 -9.62 -0.07 -0.43
N PRO A 86 -8.77 -1.12 -0.34
CA PRO A 86 -7.72 -1.17 0.66
C PRO A 86 -6.76 0.01 0.55
N GLN A 87 -6.38 0.55 1.70
CA GLN A 87 -5.31 1.53 1.76
C GLN A 87 -3.96 0.86 1.47
N ARG A 88 -3.17 1.45 0.57
CA ARG A 88 -1.81 0.98 0.27
C ARG A 88 -0.79 1.78 1.07
N GLN A 89 -0.54 1.37 2.30
CA GLN A 89 0.41 2.06 3.19
C GLN A 89 1.84 1.57 2.91
N ARG A 90 2.64 2.39 2.23
CA ARG A 90 4.08 2.11 2.01
C ARG A 90 5.01 2.72 3.05
N CYS A 91 4.54 3.74 3.76
CA CYS A 91 5.26 4.35 4.87
C CYS A 91 4.41 4.28 6.13
N GLY A 92 5.04 4.43 7.30
CA GLY A 92 4.35 4.42 8.59
C GLY A 92 3.49 5.65 8.91
N ASP A 93 3.07 6.43 7.90
CA ASP A 93 2.03 7.47 8.11
C ASP A 93 0.68 6.83 7.77
N VAL A 94 -0.18 6.72 8.78
CA VAL A 94 -1.51 6.10 8.66
C VAL A 94 -2.43 6.82 7.66
N ARG A 95 -2.11 8.06 7.29
CA ARG A 95 -2.85 8.83 6.27
C ARG A 95 -2.24 8.70 4.88
N CYS A 96 -1.11 8.02 4.73
CA CYS A 96 -0.49 7.78 3.43
C CYS A 96 -1.22 6.65 2.71
N ASP A 97 -1.63 6.91 1.49
CA ASP A 97 -2.16 5.92 0.57
C ASP A 97 -1.39 6.04 -0.74
N ASP A 98 -0.48 5.11 -0.98
CA ASP A 98 0.34 5.04 -2.18
C ASP A 98 1.03 6.37 -2.51
N ARG A 99 1.79 6.87 -1.52
CA ARG A 99 2.54 8.14 -1.57
C ARG A 99 1.69 9.40 -1.64
N VAL A 100 0.37 9.30 -1.54
CA VAL A 100 -0.53 10.45 -1.47
C VAL A 100 -1.13 10.54 -0.07
N LEU A 101 -1.16 11.75 0.49
CA LEU A 101 -1.79 12.00 1.78
C LEU A 101 -3.32 12.09 1.61
N LEU A 102 -4.04 11.29 2.37
CA LEU A 102 -5.51 11.29 2.38
C LEU A 102 -6.04 12.63 2.94
N GLY A 103 -7.11 13.14 2.33
CA GLY A 103 -7.72 14.42 2.68
C GLY A 103 -7.14 15.63 1.93
N SER A 104 -5.82 15.69 1.75
CA SER A 104 -5.17 16.80 1.03
C SER A 104 -4.83 16.48 -0.43
N ARG A 105 -4.73 15.19 -0.78
CA ARG A 105 -4.27 14.69 -2.08
C ARG A 105 -2.87 15.17 -2.49
N GLN A 106 -2.09 15.66 -1.52
CA GLN A 106 -0.70 16.07 -1.74
C GLN A 106 0.23 14.86 -1.65
N ASP A 107 1.44 14.98 -2.20
CA ASP A 107 2.49 14.00 -1.99
C ASP A 107 2.78 13.83 -0.50
N CYS A 108 2.93 12.58 -0.08
CA CYS A 108 3.28 12.23 1.28
C CYS A 108 4.75 12.61 1.53
N PRO A 109 5.04 13.55 2.46
CA PRO A 109 6.40 14.02 2.70
C PRO A 109 7.32 12.88 3.16
N ARG A 110 6.81 11.93 3.96
CA ARG A 110 7.59 10.74 4.37
C ARG A 110 7.92 9.79 3.23
N CYS A 111 7.05 9.69 2.23
CA CYS A 111 7.36 8.92 1.03
C CYS A 111 8.37 9.65 0.14
N ALA A 112 8.29 10.99 0.07
CA ALA A 112 9.24 11.80 -0.67
C ALA A 112 10.65 11.77 -0.04
N GLU A 113 10.74 11.88 1.28
CA GLU A 113 11.99 11.75 2.04
C GLU A 113 12.62 10.37 1.83
N GLN A 114 11.86 9.27 2.01
CA GLN A 114 12.38 7.92 1.76
C GLN A 114 12.87 7.71 0.33
N GLN A 115 12.18 8.28 -0.66
CA GLN A 115 12.63 8.22 -2.06
C GLN A 115 13.93 9.02 -2.27
N ALA A 116 14.05 10.19 -1.65
CA ALA A 116 15.27 11.00 -1.70
C ALA A 116 16.44 10.24 -1.06
N ASP A 117 16.24 9.70 0.14
CA ASP A 117 17.25 8.89 0.86
C ASP A 117 17.69 7.68 0.02
N ARG A 118 16.75 6.98 -0.62
CA ARG A 118 17.06 5.84 -1.49
C ARG A 118 17.86 6.27 -2.72
N ARG A 119 17.52 7.40 -3.34
CA ARG A 119 18.29 7.97 -4.47
C ARG A 119 19.70 8.35 -4.04
N ASP A 120 19.85 8.93 -2.86
CA ASP A 120 21.15 9.27 -2.29
C ASP A 120 22.00 8.04 -1.99
N GLN A 121 21.40 7.01 -1.40
CA GLN A 121 22.05 5.70 -1.21
C GLN A 121 22.53 5.13 -2.55
N CYS A 122 21.69 5.14 -3.58
CA CYS A 122 22.06 4.62 -4.89
C CYS A 122 23.19 5.40 -5.57
N ARG A 123 23.20 6.73 -5.44
CA ARG A 123 24.32 7.56 -5.91
C ARG A 123 25.60 7.28 -5.13
N ALA A 124 25.51 7.11 -3.82
CA ALA A 124 26.65 6.81 -2.97
C ALA A 124 27.28 5.45 -3.29
N VAL A 125 26.46 4.41 -3.51
CA VAL A 125 26.95 3.08 -3.91
C VAL A 125 27.61 3.13 -5.29
N ALA A 126 26.98 3.77 -6.27
CA ALA A 126 27.58 3.93 -7.60
C ALA A 126 28.94 4.64 -7.54
N ALA A 127 29.04 5.74 -6.79
CA ALA A 127 30.29 6.48 -6.61
C ALA A 127 31.36 5.64 -5.89
N ALA A 128 30.97 4.82 -4.91
CA ALA A 128 31.89 3.92 -4.21
C ALA A 128 32.44 2.83 -5.14
N VAL A 129 31.59 2.25 -5.99
CA VAL A 129 32.00 1.26 -7.01
C VAL A 129 32.91 1.89 -8.06
N ASP A 130 32.59 3.09 -8.54
CA ASP A 130 33.44 3.85 -9.47
C ASP A 130 34.84 4.10 -8.88
N ALA A 131 34.92 4.48 -7.60
CA ALA A 131 36.19 4.68 -6.90
C ALA A 131 36.96 3.37 -6.69
N ALA A 132 36.27 2.26 -6.41
CA ALA A 132 36.89 0.96 -6.16
C ALA A 132 37.35 0.25 -7.45
N MET A 133 36.77 0.58 -8.61
CA MET A 133 37.00 -0.09 -9.89
C MET A 133 37.41 0.89 -11.01
N PRO A 134 38.50 1.67 -10.84
CA PRO A 134 38.84 2.77 -11.76
C PRO A 134 39.22 2.32 -13.17
N HIS A 135 39.60 1.05 -13.36
CA HIS A 135 40.00 0.48 -14.65
C HIS A 135 38.96 -0.45 -15.27
N ALA A 136 37.83 -0.67 -14.59
CA ALA A 136 36.76 -1.49 -15.12
C ALA A 136 36.02 -0.76 -16.26
N SER A 137 35.35 -1.53 -17.11
CA SER A 137 34.41 -0.98 -18.07
C SER A 137 33.15 -0.45 -17.36
N GLU A 138 32.40 0.42 -18.04
CA GLU A 138 31.13 0.93 -17.52
C GLU A 138 30.12 -0.19 -17.21
N ASN A 139 30.08 -1.23 -18.05
CA ASN A 139 29.20 -2.38 -17.81
C ASN A 139 29.59 -3.15 -16.54
N GLU A 140 30.88 -3.36 -16.30
CA GLU A 140 31.36 -4.06 -15.10
C GLU A 140 31.04 -3.25 -13.83
N ARG A 141 31.25 -1.93 -13.85
CA ARG A 141 30.88 -1.06 -12.74
C ARG A 141 29.37 -1.01 -12.50
N ARG A 142 28.58 -1.00 -13.57
CA ARG A 142 27.11 -1.06 -13.46
C ARG A 142 26.65 -2.36 -12.82
N THR A 143 27.17 -3.51 -13.25
CA THR A 143 26.85 -4.81 -12.65
C THR A 143 27.28 -4.89 -11.19
N ALA A 144 28.46 -4.38 -10.84
CA ALA A 144 28.91 -4.32 -9.44
C ALA A 144 28.02 -3.41 -8.56
N THR A 145 27.61 -2.25 -9.09
CA THR A 145 26.67 -1.34 -8.41
C THR A 145 25.32 -2.01 -8.16
N GLU A 146 24.77 -2.68 -9.17
CA GLU A 146 23.51 -3.42 -9.04
C GLU A 146 23.60 -4.52 -8.00
N GLN A 147 24.68 -5.31 -8.03
CA GLN A 147 24.90 -6.39 -7.08
C GLN A 147 25.01 -5.86 -5.64
N GLN A 148 25.73 -4.76 -5.44
CA GLN A 148 25.87 -4.15 -4.12
C GLN A 148 24.55 -3.53 -3.63
N LEU A 149 23.81 -2.83 -4.49
CA LEU A 149 22.48 -2.32 -4.14
C LEU A 149 21.51 -3.42 -3.76
N HIS A 150 21.56 -4.53 -4.50
CA HIS A 150 20.75 -5.69 -4.21
C HIS A 150 21.10 -6.28 -2.83
N GLN A 151 22.39 -6.51 -2.56
CA GLN A 151 22.87 -6.99 -1.25
C GLN A 151 22.44 -6.08 -0.09
N ASP A 152 22.51 -4.76 -0.27
CA ASP A 152 22.10 -3.78 0.73
C ASP A 152 20.59 -3.87 1.03
N VAL A 153 19.75 -3.99 -0.01
CA VAL A 153 18.30 -4.15 0.15
C VAL A 153 17.99 -5.47 0.85
N THR A 154 18.71 -6.55 0.51
CA THR A 154 18.57 -7.86 1.13
C THR A 154 18.95 -7.85 2.59
N ALA A 155 20.10 -7.28 2.93
CA ALA A 155 20.50 -7.12 4.31
C ALA A 155 19.45 -6.32 5.12
N GLN A 156 18.91 -5.24 4.55
CA GLN A 156 17.84 -4.46 5.18
C GLN A 156 16.55 -5.25 5.36
N GLY A 157 16.18 -6.09 4.38
CA GLY A 157 15.04 -7.01 4.43
C GLY A 157 15.16 -8.00 5.60
N TRP A 158 16.30 -8.70 5.71
CA TRP A 158 16.58 -9.62 6.82
C TRP A 158 16.53 -8.94 8.18
N ILE A 159 17.13 -7.74 8.32
CA ILE A 159 17.09 -6.95 9.56
C ILE A 159 15.65 -6.61 9.93
N ARG A 160 14.82 -6.24 8.96
CA ARG A 160 13.41 -5.91 9.17
C ARG A 160 12.61 -7.13 9.60
N GLU A 161 12.74 -8.25 8.91
CA GLU A 161 12.02 -9.49 9.24
C GLU A 161 12.39 -9.98 10.64
N HIS A 162 13.67 -9.95 10.99
CA HIS A 162 14.13 -10.30 12.33
C HIS A 162 13.53 -9.37 13.41
N ARG A 163 13.44 -8.06 13.15
CA ARG A 163 12.76 -7.12 14.06
C ARG A 163 11.27 -7.44 14.20
N TRP A 164 10.57 -7.77 13.12
CA TRP A 164 9.16 -8.14 13.16
C TRP A 164 8.92 -9.45 13.89
N ALA A 165 9.79 -10.46 13.70
CA ALA A 165 9.75 -11.70 14.46
C ALA A 165 9.83 -11.44 15.98
N GLN A 166 10.74 -10.56 16.41
CA GLN A 166 10.83 -10.15 17.82
C GLN A 166 9.57 -9.42 18.33
N VAL A 167 8.98 -8.56 17.49
CA VAL A 167 7.72 -7.87 17.86
C VAL A 167 6.58 -8.89 18.01
N ARG A 168 6.45 -9.85 17.08
CA ARG A 168 5.44 -10.91 17.14
C ARG A 168 5.61 -11.78 18.39
N GLU A 169 6.84 -12.14 18.72
CA GLU A 169 7.15 -12.90 19.94
C GLU A 169 6.73 -12.13 21.20
N ARG A 170 7.08 -10.83 21.29
CA ARG A 170 6.65 -9.97 22.41
C ARG A 170 5.13 -9.84 22.49
N GLN A 171 4.45 -9.71 21.35
CA GLN A 171 2.99 -9.63 21.31
C GLN A 171 2.33 -10.94 21.74
N ALA A 172 2.87 -12.08 21.31
CA ALA A 172 2.41 -13.40 21.72
C ALA A 172 2.58 -13.60 23.24
N ALA A 173 3.75 -13.24 23.77
CA ALA A 173 4.01 -13.28 25.22
C ALA A 173 3.06 -12.36 26.00
N ALA A 174 2.80 -11.14 25.50
CA ALA A 174 1.86 -10.21 26.12
C ALA A 174 0.38 -10.67 26.01
N ALA A 175 0.01 -11.37 24.94
CA ALA A 175 -1.31 -11.98 24.80
C ALA A 175 -1.49 -13.16 25.76
N GLN A 176 -0.46 -14.01 25.89
CA GLN A 176 -0.45 -15.11 26.84
C GLN A 176 -0.53 -14.62 28.28
N ALA A 177 0.27 -13.62 28.66
CA ALA A 177 0.21 -13.03 30.00
C ALA A 177 -1.18 -12.43 30.32
N ARG A 178 -1.84 -11.81 29.33
CA ARG A 178 -3.23 -11.32 29.48
C ARG A 178 -4.24 -12.46 29.66
N ALA A 179 -4.08 -13.56 28.93
CA ALA A 179 -4.94 -14.73 29.05
C ALA A 179 -4.78 -15.43 30.41
N GLU A 180 -3.54 -15.59 30.88
CA GLU A 180 -3.23 -16.15 32.20
C GLU A 180 -3.77 -15.27 33.34
N ALA A 181 -3.62 -13.94 33.24
CA ALA A 181 -4.19 -13.01 34.20
C ALA A 181 -5.73 -13.05 34.23
N ALA A 182 -6.39 -13.20 33.07
CA ALA A 182 -7.84 -13.35 32.99
C ALA A 182 -8.32 -14.69 33.58
N ALA A 183 -7.55 -15.78 33.41
CA ALA A 183 -7.85 -17.08 33.99
C ALA A 183 -7.61 -17.13 35.52
N GLY A 184 -6.69 -16.31 36.04
CA GLY A 184 -6.38 -16.20 37.46
C GLY A 184 -7.29 -15.26 38.26
N GLN A 185 -8.24 -14.58 37.63
CA GLN A 185 -9.23 -13.75 38.33
C GLN A 185 -10.31 -14.66 38.97
N PRO A 186 -10.38 -14.77 40.31
CA PRO A 186 -11.46 -15.52 40.94
C PRO A 186 -12.81 -14.86 40.63
N ALA A 187 -13.81 -15.68 40.28
CA ALA A 187 -15.19 -15.23 40.18
C ALA A 187 -15.59 -14.65 41.53
N ASN A 188 -15.73 -13.33 41.59
CA ASN A 188 -16.16 -12.65 42.81
C ASN A 188 -17.68 -12.81 42.96
N ASP A 189 -18.10 -14.03 43.33
CA ASP A 189 -19.47 -14.32 43.77
C ASP A 189 -19.61 -13.94 45.25
N ALA A 190 -19.54 -12.64 45.53
CA ALA A 190 -20.00 -12.08 46.80
C ALA A 190 -21.35 -11.38 46.54
N PRO A 191 -22.45 -11.76 47.20
CA PRO A 191 -23.70 -11.02 47.09
C PRO A 191 -23.47 -9.58 47.59
N ALA A 192 -23.67 -8.62 46.68
CA ALA A 192 -23.48 -7.21 46.94
C ALA A 192 -24.42 -6.71 48.04
N ALA A 193 -23.84 -6.29 49.17
CA ALA A 193 -24.55 -5.42 50.12
C ALA A 193 -24.87 -4.08 49.42
N PRO A 194 -26.02 -3.44 49.70
CA PRO A 194 -26.40 -2.20 49.05
C PRO A 194 -25.47 -1.07 49.50
N MET A 195 -24.56 -0.66 48.61
CA MET A 195 -23.69 0.50 48.80
C MET A 195 -24.35 1.77 48.21
N PRO A 196 -24.19 2.94 48.84
CA PRO A 196 -24.74 4.21 48.36
C PRO A 196 -24.11 4.64 47.01
N PRO A 197 -24.78 5.50 46.22
CA PRO A 197 -24.35 5.80 44.85
C PRO A 197 -23.03 6.56 44.84
N VAL A 198 -21.97 5.88 44.38
CA VAL A 198 -20.69 6.50 44.03
C VAL A 198 -20.81 7.07 42.62
N VAL A 199 -20.53 8.37 42.50
CA VAL A 199 -20.42 9.08 41.22
C VAL A 199 -19.20 8.52 40.47
N LEU A 200 -19.43 7.93 39.30
CA LEU A 200 -18.37 7.41 38.41
C LEU A 200 -17.71 8.57 37.64
N PRO A 201 -16.38 8.70 37.62
CA PRO A 201 -15.71 9.51 36.61
C PRO A 201 -15.82 8.86 35.23
N ALA A 202 -15.86 9.69 34.19
CA ALA A 202 -16.13 9.31 32.80
C ALA A 202 -15.20 8.21 32.26
N PRO A 203 -15.70 7.30 31.40
CA PRO A 203 -14.90 6.21 30.85
C PRO A 203 -13.76 6.75 29.98
N HIS A 204 -12.53 6.30 30.26
CA HIS A 204 -11.38 6.54 29.40
C HIS A 204 -11.53 5.82 28.05
N PRO A 205 -10.94 6.35 26.97
CA PRO A 205 -11.13 5.79 25.63
C PRO A 205 -10.57 4.37 25.52
N PHE A 206 -11.36 3.53 24.87
CA PHE A 206 -11.02 2.18 24.43
C PHE A 206 -9.73 2.23 23.59
N VAL A 207 -8.68 1.52 24.02
CA VAL A 207 -7.49 1.29 23.19
C VAL A 207 -7.89 0.27 22.13
N ALA A 208 -7.95 0.72 20.88
CA ALA A 208 -8.21 -0.14 19.74
C ALA A 208 -7.11 -1.21 19.63
N THR A 209 -7.50 -2.47 19.70
CA THR A 209 -6.67 -3.60 19.28
C THR A 209 -6.39 -3.49 17.79
N ASP A 210 -5.11 -3.33 17.44
CA ASP A 210 -4.64 -3.34 16.06
C ASP A 210 -4.99 -4.67 15.39
N LEU A 211 -5.80 -4.57 14.35
CA LEU A 211 -6.19 -5.67 13.48
C LEU A 211 -5.02 -6.01 12.54
N VAL A 212 -4.47 -7.19 12.76
CA VAL A 212 -3.81 -8.13 11.82
C VAL A 212 -3.76 -7.61 10.38
N GLY A 213 -2.55 -7.23 9.94
CA GLY A 213 -2.18 -7.07 8.53
C GLY A 213 -1.49 -8.32 8.03
N GLY A 214 -1.90 -8.78 6.85
CA GLY A 214 -1.57 -10.06 6.26
C GLY A 214 -0.08 -10.29 6.00
N ASP A 215 0.24 -11.58 5.99
CA ASP A 215 1.51 -12.18 5.62
C ASP A 215 1.68 -12.06 4.10
N ASP A 216 2.25 -10.94 3.63
CA ASP A 216 2.92 -10.88 2.33
C ASP A 216 4.42 -11.02 2.63
N GLN A 217 4.90 -12.26 2.58
CA GLN A 217 6.33 -12.52 2.43
C GLN A 217 6.72 -11.90 1.09
N GLU A 218 7.29 -10.68 1.13
CA GLU A 218 8.02 -10.10 0.02
C GLU A 218 9.14 -11.08 -0.34
N GLN A 219 8.87 -12.01 -1.27
CA GLN A 219 9.89 -12.83 -1.88
C GLN A 219 10.82 -11.87 -2.61
N GLU A 220 11.94 -11.62 -1.96
CA GLU A 220 12.96 -10.69 -2.39
C GLU A 220 13.54 -11.10 -3.74
N LEU A 221 13.58 -10.14 -4.66
CA LEU A 221 13.90 -10.39 -6.05
C LEU A 221 15.41 -10.28 -6.28
N VAL A 222 16.07 -11.45 -6.37
CA VAL A 222 17.47 -11.57 -6.81
C VAL A 222 17.51 -11.61 -8.34
N LEU A 223 17.96 -10.52 -8.97
CA LEU A 223 17.99 -10.41 -10.44
C LEU A 223 18.81 -11.52 -11.10
N GLU A 224 19.88 -11.96 -10.45
CA GLU A 224 20.79 -13.02 -10.92
C GLU A 224 20.18 -14.42 -10.86
N ASP A 225 19.22 -14.64 -9.97
CA ASP A 225 18.54 -15.94 -9.80
C ASP A 225 17.26 -16.04 -10.64
N LEU A 226 16.84 -14.93 -11.28
CA LEU A 226 15.66 -14.93 -12.13
C LEU A 226 15.89 -15.80 -13.37
N THR A 227 15.01 -16.78 -13.56
CA THR A 227 14.95 -17.52 -14.81
C THR A 227 14.53 -16.61 -15.96
N ARG A 228 14.87 -17.03 -17.18
CA ARG A 228 14.50 -16.29 -18.40
C ARG A 228 12.98 -16.10 -18.51
N GLU A 229 12.21 -17.08 -18.07
CA GLU A 229 10.74 -17.07 -18.01
C GLU A 229 10.24 -16.05 -16.99
N GLN A 230 10.87 -15.95 -15.81
CA GLN A 230 10.53 -14.95 -14.80
C GLN A 230 10.85 -13.53 -15.26
N VAL A 231 12.01 -13.30 -15.89
CA VAL A 231 12.34 -11.99 -16.49
C VAL A 231 11.31 -11.60 -17.56
N ARG A 232 10.86 -12.56 -18.39
CA ARG A 232 9.78 -12.32 -19.36
C ARG A 232 8.45 -12.00 -18.67
N ALA A 233 8.11 -12.70 -17.59
CA ALA A 233 6.90 -12.44 -16.82
C ALA A 233 6.90 -11.03 -16.22
N TRP A 234 8.02 -10.59 -15.62
CA TRP A 234 8.21 -9.23 -15.13
C TRP A 234 8.07 -8.19 -16.24
N ARG A 235 8.69 -8.39 -17.41
CA ARG A 235 8.55 -7.47 -18.55
C ARG A 235 7.12 -7.39 -19.08
N VAL A 236 6.45 -8.53 -19.21
CA VAL A 236 5.03 -8.59 -19.60
C VAL A 236 4.16 -7.90 -18.56
N GLN A 237 4.48 -8.03 -17.27
CA GLN A 237 3.78 -7.35 -16.21
C GLN A 237 4.02 -5.85 -16.23
N GLY A 238 5.27 -5.39 -16.41
CA GLY A 238 5.60 -3.97 -16.56
C GLY A 238 4.97 -3.31 -17.79
N LEU A 239 4.82 -4.04 -18.90
CA LEU A 239 4.05 -3.59 -20.07
C LEU A 239 2.56 -3.46 -19.78
N LYS A 240 2.02 -4.33 -18.93
CA LYS A 240 0.61 -4.37 -18.54
C LYS A 240 0.27 -3.47 -17.36
N ASP A 241 1.27 -3.00 -16.64
CA ASP A 241 1.14 -2.18 -15.45
C ASP A 241 2.48 -1.49 -15.17
N HIS A 242 2.61 -0.24 -15.61
CA HIS A 242 3.85 0.51 -15.42
C HIS A 242 4.08 0.90 -13.95
N SER A 243 3.08 0.76 -13.05
CA SER A 243 3.30 0.97 -11.61
C SER A 243 4.33 0.00 -11.03
N VAL A 244 4.39 -1.21 -11.58
CA VAL A 244 5.38 -2.24 -11.22
C VAL A 244 6.81 -1.79 -11.55
N VAL A 245 7.00 -1.02 -12.62
CA VAL A 245 8.30 -0.45 -12.99
C VAL A 245 8.72 0.63 -11.99
N PHE A 246 7.79 1.51 -11.61
CA PHE A 246 8.06 2.54 -10.61
C PHE A 246 8.37 1.93 -9.25
N ASP A 247 7.57 0.96 -8.80
CA ASP A 247 7.80 0.23 -7.56
C ASP A 247 9.19 -0.38 -7.51
N HIS A 248 9.64 -0.98 -8.62
CA HIS A 248 10.98 -1.53 -8.73
C HIS A 248 12.06 -0.45 -8.75
N ILE A 249 11.85 0.68 -9.42
CA ILE A 249 12.79 1.83 -9.38
C ILE A 249 12.91 2.35 -7.95
N ASP A 250 11.81 2.43 -7.21
CA ASP A 250 11.84 2.95 -5.84
C ASP A 250 12.45 1.95 -4.86
N GLN A 251 12.33 0.66 -5.13
CA GLN A 251 12.86 -0.39 -4.25
C GLN A 251 14.31 -0.79 -4.60
N TYR A 252 14.68 -0.84 -5.86
CA TYR A 252 15.98 -1.36 -6.32
C TYR A 252 16.76 -0.37 -7.22
N CYS A 253 16.26 0.86 -7.39
CA CYS A 253 16.84 1.90 -8.22
C CYS A 253 16.71 1.68 -9.74
N GLU A 254 16.82 2.78 -10.47
CA GLU A 254 16.59 2.82 -11.92
C GLU A 254 17.53 1.91 -12.70
N THR A 255 18.78 1.80 -12.26
CA THR A 255 19.79 0.92 -12.86
C THR A 255 19.32 -0.54 -12.88
N SER A 256 18.80 -1.02 -11.74
CA SER A 256 18.21 -2.35 -11.60
C SER A 256 16.95 -2.51 -12.46
N ALA A 257 16.08 -1.51 -12.48
CA ALA A 257 14.87 -1.51 -13.31
C ALA A 257 15.20 -1.60 -14.80
N ARG A 258 16.20 -0.87 -15.28
CA ARG A 258 16.65 -0.87 -16.69
C ARG A 258 17.14 -2.25 -17.14
N ARG A 259 17.79 -3.00 -16.24
CA ARG A 259 18.22 -4.39 -16.50
C ARG A 259 17.03 -5.37 -16.54
N LEU A 260 16.11 -5.26 -15.58
CA LEU A 260 14.94 -6.14 -15.50
C LEU A 260 13.94 -5.88 -16.64
N PHE A 261 13.56 -4.62 -16.84
CA PHE A 261 12.44 -4.20 -17.69
C PHE A 261 12.84 -3.72 -19.09
N SER A 262 14.13 -3.50 -19.35
CA SER A 262 14.71 -2.79 -20.51
C SER A 262 14.68 -1.27 -20.42
N ASN A 263 15.68 -0.62 -21.03
CA ASN A 263 15.75 0.84 -21.13
C ASN A 263 14.49 1.45 -21.74
N GLN A 264 13.99 0.87 -22.84
CA GLN A 264 12.82 1.39 -23.55
C GLN A 264 11.57 1.42 -22.66
N LEU A 265 11.33 0.34 -21.89
CA LEU A 265 10.17 0.27 -21.00
C LEU A 265 10.28 1.25 -19.83
N VAL A 266 11.48 1.41 -19.25
CA VAL A 266 11.72 2.38 -18.19
C VAL A 266 11.53 3.81 -18.70
N ASP A 267 12.06 4.13 -19.87
CA ASP A 267 11.89 5.46 -20.48
C ASP A 267 10.41 5.72 -20.84
N GLU A 268 9.68 4.70 -21.29
CA GLU A 268 8.25 4.78 -21.56
C GLU A 268 7.43 5.01 -20.29
N ALA A 269 7.69 4.25 -19.23
CA ALA A 269 7.08 4.46 -17.92
C ALA A 269 7.34 5.90 -17.45
N GLN A 270 8.59 6.36 -17.44
CA GLN A 270 8.96 7.71 -16.99
C GLN A 270 8.31 8.82 -17.85
N ARG A 271 8.19 8.64 -19.17
CA ARG A 271 7.44 9.57 -20.03
C ARG A 271 5.95 9.62 -19.67
N LEU A 272 5.35 8.47 -19.35
CA LEU A 272 3.95 8.36 -18.90
C LEU A 272 3.72 8.91 -17.49
N ALA A 273 4.77 9.05 -16.67
CA ALA A 273 4.72 9.82 -15.43
C ALA A 273 4.86 11.33 -15.71
N GLY A 274 5.67 11.75 -16.67
CA GLY A 274 5.83 13.17 -17.05
C GLY A 274 4.54 13.85 -17.53
N THR A 275 3.51 13.09 -17.92
CA THR A 275 2.18 13.61 -18.24
C THR A 275 1.37 14.02 -17.01
N HIS A 276 1.90 13.86 -15.77
CA HIS A 276 1.37 14.49 -14.56
C HIS A 276 1.15 16.02 -14.71
N ASN A 277 1.87 16.68 -15.63
CA ASN A 277 1.75 18.12 -15.90
C ASN A 277 0.95 18.49 -17.16
N LEU A 278 0.45 17.49 -17.91
CA LEU A 278 -0.50 17.69 -19.01
C LEU A 278 -1.86 17.14 -18.59
N VAL A 279 -2.37 17.65 -17.46
CA VAL A 279 -3.81 17.80 -17.30
C VAL A 279 -4.24 18.84 -18.34
N LEU A 280 -4.44 18.41 -19.59
CA LEU A 280 -5.39 19.10 -20.44
C LEU A 280 -6.71 18.96 -19.69
N GLY A 281 -7.11 20.06 -19.05
CA GLY A 281 -8.43 20.15 -18.45
C GLY A 281 -9.44 19.71 -19.49
N HIS A 282 -10.06 18.56 -19.25
CA HIS A 282 -11.24 18.19 -20.01
C HIS A 282 -12.35 19.12 -19.54
N THR A 283 -12.41 20.24 -20.25
CA THR A 283 -13.58 21.07 -20.48
C THR A 283 -14.85 20.24 -20.46
N ALA A 284 -15.83 20.72 -19.70
CA ALA A 284 -17.21 20.29 -19.75
C ALA A 284 -17.67 20.12 -21.21
N TRP A 285 -17.97 18.90 -21.61
CA TRP A 285 -18.85 18.68 -22.75
C TRP A 285 -20.29 18.79 -22.25
N GLY A 286 -20.87 19.98 -22.44
CA GLY A 286 -22.33 20.19 -22.39
C GLY A 286 -23.02 19.30 -23.42
N GLN A 287 -24.21 18.75 -23.12
CA GLN A 287 -25.49 19.47 -23.27
C GLN A 287 -25.55 20.24 -24.61
N ALA A 288 -25.92 19.50 -25.65
CA ALA A 288 -26.74 19.95 -26.79
C ALA A 288 -27.48 18.74 -27.35
#